data_AF-A0A8S3ZZE7-F1
#
_entry.id   AF-A0A8S3ZZE7-F1
#
_cell.length_a   1.000
_cell.length_b   1.000
_cell.length_c   1.000
_cell.angle_alpha   90.00
_cell.angle_beta   90.00
_cell.angle_gamma   90.00
#
_symmetry.space_group_name_H-M   'P 1'
#
loop_
_entity.id
_entity.type
_entity.pdbx_description
1 polymer ?
#
loop_
_entity_poly.entity_id
_entity_poly.type
_entity_poly.pdbx_seq_one_letter_code
_entity_poly.pdbx_strand_id
1 'polypeptide(L)'
;MARMEKRAKRQATTASNGVIATFVIYLADVNITREIINEFLRDGNATICNGSSCQYKELTIISYPQVDSKANLCDYPEIHKCDKSTTTCEQSGQPPVTYCNCKKGFEPFPSDNHICRDIDECANNATNFCPEPSKCINDPPGSFTCPCNEGQYWDTNNRTCAADGCTAMPCKNGVCFSLKNSTSFACKCNSGWEGSFCENEDAEAYRLKVAVICVSVILGVFCLVLLIILIVICVRQHRQVKYAP
;
A
#
# COMPACT_ATOMS: atom_id res chain seq x y z
N MET A 1 46.52 -7.78 -0.94
CA MET A 1 46.82 -8.39 -2.25
C MET A 1 45.50 -8.82 -2.87
N ALA A 2 44.91 -7.98 -3.73
CA ALA A 2 43.73 -8.33 -4.50
C ALA A 2 44.16 -9.19 -5.69
N ARG A 3 43.59 -10.39 -5.83
CA ARG A 3 43.92 -11.32 -6.91
C ARG A 3 42.96 -11.02 -8.07
N MET A 4 43.45 -10.34 -9.11
CA MET A 4 42.70 -10.12 -10.34
C MET A 4 42.54 -11.46 -11.08
N GLU A 5 41.33 -11.96 -11.24
CA GLU A 5 41.06 -13.02 -12.22
C GLU A 5 40.94 -12.38 -13.61
N LYS A 6 42.02 -12.48 -14.39
CA LYS A 6 42.09 -12.05 -15.80
C LYS A 6 41.11 -12.85 -16.65
N ARG A 7 39.92 -12.30 -16.94
CA ARG A 7 39.08 -12.76 -18.06
C ARG A 7 38.66 -11.59 -18.94
N ALA A 8 39.46 -11.33 -19.98
CA ALA A 8 39.10 -10.44 -21.08
C ALA A 8 38.31 -11.24 -22.13
N LYS A 9 37.02 -10.92 -22.33
CA LYS A 9 36.30 -11.36 -23.54
C LYS A 9 36.48 -10.30 -24.62
N ARG A 10 37.00 -10.73 -25.79
CA ARG A 10 37.23 -9.90 -26.97
C ARG A 10 36.00 -9.93 -27.85
N GLN A 11 35.42 -8.78 -28.20
CA GLN A 11 34.59 -8.66 -29.41
C GLN A 11 35.22 -7.60 -30.29
N ALA A 12 35.83 -8.05 -31.39
CA ALA A 12 36.30 -7.17 -32.45
C ALA A 12 35.18 -7.04 -33.48
N THR A 13 34.75 -5.81 -33.77
CA THR A 13 33.89 -5.52 -34.92
C THR A 13 34.73 -4.73 -35.92
N THR A 14 34.93 -5.28 -37.11
CA THR A 14 35.62 -4.58 -38.20
C THR A 14 34.70 -3.53 -38.79
N ALA A 15 35.05 -2.25 -38.63
CA ALA A 15 34.54 -1.16 -39.44
C ALA A 15 35.66 -0.65 -40.38
N SER A 16 35.26 -0.15 -41.54
CA SER A 16 36.10 0.05 -42.74
C SER A 16 37.26 1.06 -42.63
N ASN A 17 37.52 1.69 -41.49
CA ASN A 17 38.61 2.67 -41.30
C ASN A 17 39.48 2.43 -40.05
N GLY A 18 39.49 1.21 -39.52
CA GLY A 18 40.32 0.81 -38.39
C GLY A 18 39.63 -0.21 -37.50
N VAL A 19 40.41 -1.09 -36.89
CA VAL A 19 39.89 -2.05 -35.91
C VAL A 19 39.51 -1.27 -34.65
N ILE A 20 38.22 -1.06 -34.43
CA ILE A 20 37.72 -0.59 -33.14
C ILE A 20 37.65 -1.82 -32.24
N ALA A 21 38.60 -1.93 -31.31
CA ALA A 21 38.56 -2.93 -30.26
C ALA A 21 37.77 -2.35 -29.07
N THR A 22 36.58 -2.89 -28.82
CA THR A 22 35.82 -2.58 -27.61
C THR A 22 36.30 -3.50 -26.50
N PHE A 23 36.92 -2.91 -25.47
CA PHE A 23 37.38 -3.65 -24.30
C PHE A 23 36.35 -3.50 -23.18
N VAL A 24 35.68 -4.59 -22.84
CA VAL A 24 34.84 -4.64 -21.63
C VAL A 24 35.70 -5.15 -20.49
N ILE A 25 36.00 -4.25 -19.56
CA ILE A 25 36.84 -4.53 -18.39
C ILE A 25 35.90 -4.71 -17.20
N TYR A 26 35.85 -5.92 -16.65
CA TYR A 26 35.12 -6.23 -15.42
C TYR A 26 36.07 -6.06 -14.24
N LEU A 27 35.82 -5.08 -13.36
CA LEU A 27 36.62 -4.86 -12.17
C LEU A 27 35.76 -5.05 -10.93
N ALA A 28 36.26 -5.88 -10.01
CA ALA A 28 35.78 -5.93 -8.65
C ALA A 28 36.57 -4.90 -7.84
N ASP A 29 35.89 -3.89 -7.29
CA ASP A 29 36.37 -2.87 -6.36
C ASP A 29 37.72 -2.20 -6.64
N VAL A 30 37.72 -1.01 -7.27
CA VAL A 30 38.79 -0.02 -7.02
C VAL A 30 38.46 1.40 -7.49
N ASN A 31 39.07 2.37 -6.80
CA ASN A 31 39.43 3.67 -7.36
C ASN A 31 40.51 3.43 -8.42
N ILE A 32 40.13 3.43 -9.70
CA ILE A 32 41.03 3.06 -10.81
C ILE A 32 41.99 4.22 -11.08
N THR A 33 43.28 4.02 -10.86
CA THR A 33 44.31 5.01 -11.23
C THR A 33 44.83 4.77 -12.64
N ARG A 34 45.43 5.82 -13.24
CA ARG A 34 45.98 5.80 -14.60
C ARG A 34 47.01 4.68 -14.81
N GLU A 35 47.80 4.38 -13.78
CA GLU A 35 48.88 3.41 -13.81
C GLU A 35 48.33 2.00 -14.06
N ILE A 36 47.20 1.66 -13.42
CA ILE A 36 46.54 0.34 -13.52
C ILE A 36 45.96 0.12 -14.93
N ILE A 37 45.34 1.15 -15.51
CA ILE A 37 44.83 1.10 -16.90
C ILE A 37 45.98 0.88 -17.88
N ASN A 38 47.09 1.58 -17.70
CA ASN A 38 48.26 1.48 -18.58
C ASN A 38 48.99 0.14 -18.49
N GLU A 39 49.03 -0.50 -17.31
CA GLU A 39 49.56 -1.85 -17.14
C GLU A 39 48.74 -2.87 -17.94
N PHE A 40 47.40 -2.77 -17.88
CA PHE A 40 46.50 -3.65 -18.62
C PHE A 40 46.62 -3.48 -20.14
N LEU A 41 46.78 -2.25 -20.63
CA LEU A 41 46.97 -1.99 -22.06
C LEU A 41 48.31 -2.50 -22.61
N ARG A 42 49.36 -2.52 -21.77
CA ARG A 42 50.67 -3.11 -22.14
C ARG A 42 50.57 -4.61 -22.37
N ASP A 43 49.82 -5.33 -21.54
CA ASP A 43 49.58 -6.77 -21.70
C ASP A 43 48.84 -7.12 -23.01
N GLY A 44 48.12 -6.14 -23.60
CA GLY A 44 47.40 -6.27 -24.86
C GLY A 44 48.13 -5.76 -26.10
N ASN A 45 49.38 -5.29 -25.96
CA ASN A 45 50.16 -4.62 -27.02
C ASN A 45 49.42 -3.42 -27.66
N ALA A 46 48.66 -2.68 -26.83
CA ALA A 46 47.86 -1.53 -27.22
C ALA A 46 48.58 -0.20 -26.94
N THR A 47 48.14 0.89 -27.57
CA THR A 47 48.73 2.23 -27.40
C THR A 47 48.43 2.77 -25.99
N ILE A 48 49.47 3.22 -25.28
CA ILE A 48 49.40 3.66 -23.88
C ILE A 48 48.71 5.04 -23.76
N CYS A 49 47.88 5.25 -22.74
CA CYS A 49 47.16 6.52 -22.56
C CYS A 49 48.06 7.66 -22.05
N ASN A 50 47.92 8.86 -22.62
CA ASN A 50 48.65 10.05 -22.20
C ASN A 50 47.73 10.99 -21.38
N GLY A 51 47.95 11.05 -20.07
CA GLY A 51 47.05 11.72 -19.12
C GLY A 51 45.76 10.95 -18.85
N SER A 52 44.65 11.66 -18.68
CA SER A 52 43.28 11.13 -18.48
C SER A 52 42.50 10.88 -19.78
N SER A 53 43.12 11.12 -20.95
CA SER A 53 42.48 10.95 -22.27
C SER A 53 43.11 9.76 -23.02
N CYS A 54 42.32 8.71 -23.23
CA CYS A 54 42.69 7.56 -24.05
C CYS A 54 42.14 7.73 -25.49
N GLN A 55 42.85 7.27 -26.53
CA GLN A 55 42.40 7.36 -27.93
C GLN A 55 41.25 6.40 -28.30
N TYR A 56 40.63 5.73 -27.32
CA TYR A 56 39.48 4.86 -27.54
C TYR A 56 38.18 5.64 -27.32
N LYS A 57 37.21 5.45 -28.22
CA LYS A 57 36.05 6.34 -28.36
C LYS A 57 35.00 6.21 -27.26
N GLU A 58 35.07 5.22 -26.39
CA GLU A 58 34.31 5.15 -25.14
C GLU A 58 34.86 4.00 -24.30
N LEU A 59 35.32 4.28 -23.08
CA LEU A 59 35.62 3.24 -22.10
C LEU A 59 34.43 3.16 -21.15
N THR A 60 33.49 2.25 -21.41
CA THR A 60 32.33 2.05 -20.53
C THR A 60 32.76 1.25 -19.32
N ILE A 61 33.07 1.96 -18.23
CA ILE A 61 33.30 1.36 -16.93
C ILE A 61 31.93 1.00 -16.35
N ILE A 62 31.53 -0.27 -16.47
CA ILE A 62 30.35 -0.77 -15.77
C ILE A 62 30.78 -1.04 -14.34
N SER A 63 30.56 -0.06 -13.45
CA SER A 63 30.62 -0.32 -12.02
C SER A 63 29.41 -1.17 -11.66
N TYR A 64 29.56 -2.49 -11.69
CA TYR A 64 28.62 -3.33 -10.97
C TYR A 64 28.75 -2.95 -9.49
N PRO A 65 27.67 -2.56 -8.79
CA PRO A 65 27.73 -2.59 -7.34
C PRO A 65 28.18 -4.02 -6.97
N GLN A 66 29.11 -4.15 -6.02
CA GLN A 66 29.47 -5.44 -5.45
C GLN A 66 28.23 -6.00 -4.74
N VAL A 67 27.34 -6.60 -5.50
CA VAL A 67 26.30 -7.46 -4.96
C VAL A 67 27.07 -8.70 -4.54
N ASP A 68 27.19 -8.93 -3.22
CA ASP A 68 27.75 -10.17 -2.67
C ASP A 68 27.21 -11.35 -3.50
N SER A 69 28.04 -12.32 -3.84
CA SER A 69 27.60 -13.61 -4.41
C SER A 69 26.39 -14.26 -3.71
N LYS A 70 26.08 -13.84 -2.46
CA LYS A 70 24.91 -14.26 -1.65
C LYS A 70 23.75 -13.27 -1.65
N ALA A 71 23.92 -12.07 -2.18
CA ALA A 71 22.89 -11.04 -2.17
C ALA A 71 21.79 -11.37 -3.20
N ASN A 72 20.55 -11.04 -2.81
CA ASN A 72 19.39 -11.26 -3.65
C ASN A 72 19.31 -10.15 -4.71
N LEU A 73 19.43 -10.52 -5.98
CA LEU A 73 19.39 -9.56 -7.09
C LEU A 73 18.03 -8.86 -7.23
N CYS A 74 16.95 -9.45 -6.68
CA CYS A 74 15.63 -8.84 -6.66
C CYS A 74 15.49 -7.66 -5.68
N ASP A 75 16.47 -7.42 -4.82
CA ASP A 75 16.49 -6.23 -3.96
C ASP A 75 16.98 -4.98 -4.71
N TYR A 76 17.37 -5.12 -5.98
CA TYR A 76 17.98 -4.08 -6.80
C TYR A 76 17.17 -3.79 -8.09
N PRO A 77 16.21 -2.85 -8.05
CA PRO A 77 15.35 -2.49 -9.20
C PRO A 77 16.12 -2.09 -10.46
N GLU A 78 17.27 -1.46 -10.30
CA GLU A 78 18.17 -1.02 -11.38
C GLU A 78 18.71 -2.22 -12.20
N ILE A 79 18.79 -3.40 -11.57
CA ILE A 79 19.32 -4.63 -12.17
C ILE A 79 18.19 -5.41 -12.87
N HIS A 80 17.15 -5.76 -12.12
CA HIS A 80 16.11 -6.67 -12.63
C HIS A 80 15.06 -5.96 -13.49
N LYS A 81 14.90 -4.64 -13.38
CA LYS A 81 14.00 -3.78 -14.20
C LYS A 81 12.52 -4.18 -14.26
N CYS A 82 12.11 -5.21 -13.52
CA CYS A 82 10.72 -5.65 -13.40
C CYS A 82 9.79 -4.51 -12.94
N ASP A 83 8.66 -4.35 -13.64
CA ASP A 83 7.62 -3.41 -13.27
C ASP A 83 6.96 -3.84 -11.96
N LYS A 84 7.13 -3.02 -10.91
CA LYS A 84 6.64 -3.34 -9.56
C LYS A 84 5.11 -3.45 -9.49
N SER A 85 4.37 -2.83 -10.40
CA SER A 85 2.91 -2.81 -10.37
C SER A 85 2.31 -4.10 -10.90
N THR A 86 2.90 -4.68 -11.96
CA THR A 86 2.36 -5.81 -12.71
C THR A 86 3.15 -7.12 -12.54
N THR A 87 4.35 -7.07 -11.96
CA THR A 87 5.25 -8.23 -11.85
C THR A 87 5.80 -8.47 -10.43
N THR A 88 6.34 -9.67 -10.21
CA THR A 88 7.21 -10.04 -9.08
C THR A 88 8.57 -10.48 -9.61
N CYS A 89 9.64 -10.15 -8.88
CA CYS A 89 10.98 -10.61 -9.23
C CYS A 89 11.27 -11.96 -8.56
N GLU A 90 11.88 -12.86 -9.32
CA GLU A 90 12.43 -14.11 -8.82
C GLU A 90 13.88 -14.27 -9.31
N GLN A 91 14.72 -14.93 -8.52
CA GLN A 91 16.10 -15.23 -8.87
C GLN A 91 16.36 -16.74 -8.87
N SER A 92 17.06 -17.23 -9.89
CA SER A 92 17.43 -18.64 -10.01
C SER A 92 18.77 -18.81 -10.72
N GLY A 93 19.34 -20.02 -10.64
CA GLY A 93 20.60 -20.38 -11.30
C GLY A 93 21.87 -20.04 -10.51
N GLN A 94 23.00 -20.54 -11.02
CA GLN A 94 24.33 -20.30 -10.46
C GLN A 94 25.31 -20.13 -11.64
N PRO A 95 25.68 -18.88 -12.03
CA PRO A 95 25.42 -17.61 -11.34
C PRO A 95 23.93 -17.20 -11.33
N PRO A 96 23.48 -16.43 -10.32
CA PRO A 96 22.08 -16.04 -10.19
C PRO A 96 21.65 -15.10 -11.33
N VAL A 97 20.50 -15.40 -11.91
CA VAL A 97 19.80 -14.58 -12.91
C VAL A 97 18.42 -14.21 -12.38
N THR A 98 17.96 -13.00 -12.69
CA THR A 98 16.62 -12.52 -12.33
C THR A 98 15.65 -12.68 -13.48
N TYR A 99 14.40 -13.01 -13.16
CA TYR A 99 13.29 -12.99 -14.09
C TYR A 99 12.05 -12.38 -13.44
N CYS A 100 11.24 -11.73 -14.27
CA CYS A 100 10.00 -11.09 -13.84
C CYS A 100 8.84 -12.02 -14.14
N ASN A 101 8.07 -12.35 -13.11
CA ASN A 101 6.84 -13.13 -13.23
C ASN A 101 5.63 -12.22 -13.16
N CYS A 102 4.63 -12.42 -14.02
CA CYS A 102 3.39 -11.64 -13.93
C CYS A 102 2.65 -11.94 -12.62
N LYS A 103 2.12 -10.89 -12.00
CA LYS A 103 1.16 -11.06 -10.90
C LYS A 103 -0.11 -11.72 -11.43
N LYS A 104 -0.91 -12.29 -10.51
CA LYS A 104 -2.23 -12.84 -10.86
C LYS A 104 -3.09 -11.75 -11.53
N GLY A 105 -3.78 -12.12 -12.60
CA GLY A 105 -4.58 -11.21 -13.42
C GLY A 105 -3.79 -10.45 -14.49
N PHE A 106 -2.49 -10.74 -14.63
CA PHE A 106 -1.65 -10.16 -15.68
C PHE A 106 -1.03 -11.24 -16.56
N GLU A 107 -0.76 -10.90 -17.81
CA GLU A 107 -0.08 -11.76 -18.78
C GLU A 107 1.15 -11.08 -19.40
N PRO A 108 2.15 -11.85 -19.86
CA PRO A 108 3.40 -11.29 -20.39
C PRO A 108 3.16 -10.33 -21.56
N PHE A 109 3.84 -9.18 -21.56
CA PHE A 109 3.79 -8.28 -22.69
C PHE A 109 4.68 -8.80 -23.84
N PRO A 110 4.19 -8.90 -25.10
CA PRO A 110 4.91 -9.59 -26.17
C PRO A 110 6.30 -9.01 -26.51
N SER A 111 6.50 -7.71 -26.26
CA SER A 111 7.74 -7.01 -26.61
C SER A 111 8.65 -6.71 -25.42
N ASP A 112 8.20 -6.94 -24.18
CA ASP A 112 8.97 -6.65 -22.97
C ASP A 112 8.60 -7.61 -21.84
N ASN A 113 9.52 -8.48 -21.45
CA ASN A 113 9.32 -9.46 -20.40
C ASN A 113 9.47 -8.87 -18.97
N HIS A 114 9.77 -7.58 -18.84
CA HIS A 114 9.81 -6.89 -17.54
C HIS A 114 8.45 -6.29 -17.16
N ILE A 115 7.51 -6.25 -18.10
CA ILE A 115 6.19 -5.66 -17.94
C ILE A 115 5.14 -6.72 -18.27
N CYS A 116 4.07 -6.76 -17.50
CA CYS A 116 2.90 -7.55 -17.84
C CYS A 116 1.72 -6.64 -18.13
N ARG A 117 0.86 -7.03 -19.06
CA ARG A 117 -0.41 -6.33 -19.30
C ARG A 117 -1.52 -6.99 -18.51
N ASP A 118 -2.50 -6.19 -18.17
CA ASP A 118 -3.72 -6.64 -17.55
C ASP A 118 -4.47 -7.62 -18.46
N ILE A 119 -5.01 -8.69 -17.88
CA ILE A 119 -5.86 -9.63 -18.59
C ILE A 119 -7.28 -9.06 -18.56
N ASP A 120 -7.86 -8.78 -19.73
CA ASP A 120 -9.26 -8.36 -19.80
C ASP A 120 -10.19 -9.56 -19.61
N GLU A 121 -10.62 -9.81 -18.37
CA GLU A 121 -11.53 -10.94 -18.09
C GLU A 121 -12.93 -10.73 -18.68
N CYS A 122 -13.30 -9.49 -19.01
CA CYS A 122 -14.59 -9.13 -19.59
C CYS A 122 -14.64 -9.26 -21.11
N ALA A 123 -13.50 -9.30 -21.81
CA ALA A 123 -13.43 -9.39 -23.27
C ALA A 123 -13.94 -10.72 -23.84
N ASN A 124 -13.88 -11.81 -23.07
CA ASN A 124 -14.28 -13.14 -23.51
C ASN A 124 -15.49 -13.65 -22.75
N ASN A 125 -16.54 -14.08 -23.47
CA ASN A 125 -17.77 -14.59 -22.85
C ASN A 125 -17.57 -15.91 -22.07
N ALA A 126 -16.47 -16.63 -22.33
CA ALA A 126 -16.07 -17.82 -21.59
C ALA A 126 -15.47 -17.50 -20.19
N THR A 127 -15.01 -16.26 -19.99
CA THR A 127 -14.45 -15.76 -18.73
C THR A 127 -15.34 -14.69 -18.07
N ASN A 128 -16.39 -14.23 -18.74
CA ASN A 128 -17.40 -13.37 -18.13
C ASN A 128 -18.24 -14.19 -17.14
N PHE A 129 -17.84 -14.17 -15.87
CA PHE A 129 -18.49 -14.91 -14.79
C PHE A 129 -19.64 -14.14 -14.13
N CYS A 130 -19.92 -12.91 -14.57
CA CYS A 130 -20.92 -12.06 -13.92
C CYS A 130 -22.36 -12.55 -14.21
N PRO A 131 -23.24 -12.66 -13.19
CA PRO A 131 -24.61 -13.09 -13.36
C PRO A 131 -25.43 -11.95 -13.96
N GLU A 132 -26.44 -12.28 -14.76
CA GLU A 132 -27.43 -11.29 -15.16
C GLU A 132 -28.16 -10.73 -13.91
N PRO A 133 -28.35 -9.41 -13.79
CA PRO A 133 -28.09 -8.33 -14.78
C PRO A 133 -26.73 -7.61 -14.62
N SER A 134 -25.81 -8.12 -13.79
CA SER A 134 -24.51 -7.46 -13.54
C SER A 134 -23.63 -7.48 -14.78
N LYS A 135 -23.14 -6.30 -15.17
CA LYS A 135 -22.20 -6.15 -16.29
C LYS A 135 -20.77 -6.18 -15.78
N CYS A 136 -19.94 -7.04 -16.36
CA CYS A 136 -18.51 -7.13 -16.05
C CYS A 136 -17.79 -5.79 -16.27
N ILE A 137 -16.93 -5.42 -15.34
CA ILE A 137 -16.04 -4.26 -15.41
C ILE A 137 -14.61 -4.73 -15.17
N ASN A 138 -13.72 -4.50 -16.14
CA ASN A 138 -12.30 -4.85 -16.05
C ASN A 138 -11.51 -3.80 -15.26
N ASP A 139 -11.87 -3.65 -13.99
CA ASP A 139 -11.24 -2.74 -13.03
C ASP A 139 -11.42 -3.29 -11.61
N PRO A 140 -10.39 -3.25 -10.75
CA PRO A 140 -9.05 -2.65 -10.95
C PRO A 140 -8.06 -3.59 -11.67
N PRO A 141 -6.94 -3.07 -12.24
CA PRO A 141 -5.93 -3.91 -12.92
C PRO A 141 -5.45 -5.10 -12.09
N GLY A 142 -5.35 -6.26 -12.74
CA GLY A 142 -5.11 -7.57 -12.17
C GLY A 142 -6.39 -8.28 -11.71
N SER A 143 -7.56 -7.68 -11.96
CA SER A 143 -8.86 -8.20 -11.55
C SER A 143 -10.01 -7.55 -12.34
N PHE A 144 -11.21 -8.02 -12.02
CA PHE A 144 -12.46 -7.51 -12.56
C PHE A 144 -13.52 -7.45 -11.45
N THR A 145 -14.55 -6.63 -11.67
CA THR A 145 -15.68 -6.49 -10.76
C THR A 145 -17.00 -6.82 -11.47
N CYS A 146 -17.86 -7.52 -10.74
CA CYS A 146 -19.27 -7.74 -11.09
C CYS A 146 -20.12 -6.92 -10.11
N PRO A 147 -20.48 -5.67 -10.42
CA PRO A 147 -21.27 -4.84 -9.53
C PRO A 147 -22.67 -5.44 -9.37
N CYS A 148 -23.07 -5.66 -8.12
CA CYS A 148 -24.41 -6.07 -7.75
C CYS A 148 -25.26 -4.85 -7.36
N ASN A 149 -26.58 -5.04 -7.26
CA ASN A 149 -27.49 -4.00 -6.80
C ASN A 149 -27.24 -3.62 -5.33
N GLU A 150 -27.81 -2.51 -4.89
CA GLU A 150 -27.71 -2.05 -3.50
C GLU A 150 -28.17 -3.15 -2.52
N GLY A 151 -27.41 -3.35 -1.45
CA GLY A 151 -27.62 -4.44 -0.48
C GLY A 151 -27.14 -5.81 -0.97
N GLN A 152 -26.45 -5.92 -2.09
CA GLN A 152 -25.91 -7.19 -2.57
C GLN A 152 -24.39 -7.15 -2.73
N TYR A 153 -23.78 -8.32 -2.67
CA TYR A 153 -22.37 -8.51 -2.97
C TYR A 153 -22.16 -9.64 -3.98
N TRP A 154 -21.00 -9.61 -4.63
CA TRP A 154 -20.56 -10.66 -5.55
C TRP A 154 -20.08 -11.91 -4.81
N ASP A 155 -20.87 -12.97 -4.80
CA ASP A 155 -20.47 -14.27 -4.25
C ASP A 155 -19.69 -15.05 -5.31
N THR A 156 -18.37 -15.04 -5.21
CA THR A 156 -17.47 -15.74 -6.16
C THR A 156 -17.66 -17.25 -6.17
N ASN A 157 -18.15 -17.86 -5.08
CA ASN A 157 -18.32 -19.31 -5.00
C ASN A 157 -19.55 -19.76 -5.77
N ASN A 158 -20.68 -19.08 -5.53
CA ASN A 158 -21.95 -19.39 -6.19
C ASN A 158 -22.13 -18.69 -7.54
N ARG A 159 -21.26 -17.72 -7.85
CA ARG A 159 -21.32 -16.87 -9.03
C ARG A 159 -22.67 -16.15 -9.16
N THR A 160 -23.14 -15.60 -8.05
CA THR A 160 -24.42 -14.87 -7.99
C THR A 160 -24.29 -13.60 -7.15
N CYS A 161 -25.22 -12.66 -7.35
CA CYS A 161 -25.39 -11.53 -6.42
C CYS A 161 -26.20 -11.99 -5.22
N ALA A 162 -25.55 -12.08 -4.06
CA ALA A 162 -26.15 -12.50 -2.80
C ALA A 162 -26.48 -11.29 -1.93
N ALA A 163 -27.54 -11.37 -1.12
CA ALA A 163 -27.86 -10.36 -0.12
C ALA A 163 -26.70 -10.24 0.88
N ASP A 164 -26.27 -9.01 1.14
CA ASP A 164 -25.22 -8.74 2.11
C ASP A 164 -25.74 -8.85 3.56
N GLY A 165 -24.83 -8.75 4.52
CA GLY A 165 -25.19 -8.83 5.92
C GLY A 165 -26.11 -7.69 6.42
N CYS A 166 -26.19 -6.56 5.70
CA CYS A 166 -26.99 -5.41 6.10
C CYS A 166 -28.38 -5.34 5.45
N THR A 167 -28.66 -6.17 4.44
CA THR A 167 -29.94 -6.20 3.72
C THR A 167 -31.13 -6.40 4.65
N ALA A 168 -30.97 -7.22 5.69
CA ALA A 168 -32.02 -7.49 6.67
C ALA A 168 -32.15 -6.41 7.77
N MET A 169 -31.38 -5.31 7.67
CA MET A 169 -31.29 -4.25 8.67
C MET A 169 -31.09 -4.79 10.10
N PRO A 170 -30.02 -5.56 10.37
CA PRO A 170 -29.85 -6.26 11.63
C PRO A 170 -29.59 -5.34 12.84
N CYS A 171 -29.06 -4.14 12.62
CA CYS A 171 -28.72 -3.20 13.69
C CYS A 171 -29.97 -2.39 14.09
N LYS A 172 -30.43 -2.53 15.34
CA LYS A 172 -31.64 -1.85 15.82
C LYS A 172 -31.43 -0.35 16.04
N ASN A 173 -30.40 0.00 16.80
CA ASN A 173 -30.10 1.38 17.18
C ASN A 173 -28.68 1.76 16.79
N GLY A 174 -28.35 1.54 15.52
CA GLY A 174 -27.02 1.79 15.01
C GLY A 174 -26.96 1.76 13.49
N VAL A 175 -25.77 1.97 12.97
CA VAL A 175 -25.47 1.91 11.54
C VAL A 175 -24.84 0.56 11.23
N CYS A 176 -25.35 -0.12 10.19
CA CYS A 176 -24.84 -1.40 9.73
C CYS A 176 -23.71 -1.22 8.71
N PHE A 177 -22.69 -2.08 8.81
CA PHE A 177 -21.58 -2.16 7.87
C PHE A 177 -21.39 -3.60 7.40
N SER A 178 -21.58 -3.84 6.11
CA SER A 178 -21.31 -5.16 5.50
C SER A 178 -19.80 -5.40 5.44
N LEU A 179 -19.37 -6.62 5.78
CA LEU A 179 -17.96 -7.00 5.84
C LEU A 179 -17.57 -7.81 4.61
N LYS A 180 -16.57 -7.31 3.87
CA LYS A 180 -15.82 -8.04 2.83
C LYS A 180 -16.68 -8.93 1.91
N ASN A 181 -17.57 -8.34 1.10
CA ASN A 181 -18.39 -9.06 0.12
C ASN A 181 -18.90 -10.41 0.67
N SER A 182 -19.60 -10.35 1.80
CA SER A 182 -20.10 -11.54 2.49
C SER A 182 -21.41 -11.22 3.22
N THR A 183 -22.05 -12.26 3.75
CA THR A 183 -23.21 -12.15 4.66
C THR A 183 -22.82 -11.67 6.06
N SER A 184 -21.53 -11.47 6.34
CA SER A 184 -21.07 -10.93 7.63
C SER A 184 -21.28 -9.42 7.67
N PHE A 185 -21.65 -8.91 8.84
CA PHE A 185 -21.85 -7.49 9.08
C PHE A 185 -21.34 -7.10 10.48
N ALA A 186 -21.19 -5.80 10.70
CA ALA A 186 -20.93 -5.21 12.00
C ALA A 186 -21.86 -4.02 12.23
N CYS A 187 -22.29 -3.84 13.49
CA CYS A 187 -23.08 -2.69 13.90
C CYS A 187 -22.22 -1.67 14.64
N LYS A 188 -22.30 -0.40 14.23
CA LYS A 188 -21.84 0.73 15.05
C LYS A 188 -23.03 1.31 15.78
N CYS A 189 -23.07 1.13 17.10
CA CYS A 189 -24.18 1.61 17.90
C CYS A 189 -24.19 3.13 18.05
N ASN A 190 -25.40 3.69 18.07
CA ASN A 190 -25.61 5.10 18.40
C ASN A 190 -25.32 5.34 19.89
N SER A 191 -25.04 6.58 20.27
CA SER A 191 -24.76 6.93 21.67
C SER A 191 -25.88 6.47 22.60
N GLY A 192 -25.52 5.75 23.66
CA GLY A 192 -26.48 5.19 24.62
C GLY A 192 -27.00 3.79 24.27
N TRP A 193 -26.42 3.12 23.26
CA TRP A 193 -26.76 1.75 22.88
C TRP A 193 -25.52 0.86 22.80
N GLU A 194 -25.69 -0.41 23.15
CA GLU A 194 -24.65 -1.45 23.12
C GLU A 194 -25.22 -2.82 22.68
N GLY A 195 -24.35 -3.81 22.58
CA GLY A 195 -24.66 -5.16 22.07
C GLY A 195 -24.22 -5.35 20.61
N SER A 196 -24.21 -6.60 20.14
CA SER A 196 -23.78 -6.90 18.77
C SER A 196 -24.76 -6.40 17.71
N PHE A 197 -26.03 -6.18 18.08
CA PHE A 197 -27.08 -5.66 17.22
C PHE A 197 -27.59 -4.28 17.69
N CYS A 198 -26.90 -3.65 18.64
CA CYS A 198 -27.32 -2.40 19.28
C CYS A 198 -28.72 -2.51 19.90
N GLU A 199 -28.97 -3.65 20.54
CA GLU A 199 -30.27 -4.02 21.11
C GLU A 199 -30.45 -3.61 22.57
N ASN A 200 -29.36 -3.24 23.26
CA ASN A 200 -29.37 -2.91 24.69
C ASN A 200 -29.07 -1.43 24.89
N GLU A 201 -29.74 -0.80 25.86
CA GLU A 201 -29.36 0.54 26.30
C GLU A 201 -28.08 0.48 27.13
N ASP A 202 -27.12 1.35 26.83
CA ASP A 202 -25.85 1.45 27.52
C ASP A 202 -26.08 1.87 28.99
N ALA A 203 -25.68 0.99 29.91
CA ALA A 203 -25.86 1.18 31.34
C ALA A 203 -25.08 2.39 31.89
N GLU A 204 -23.91 2.73 31.33
CA GLU A 204 -23.14 3.91 31.72
C GLU A 204 -23.84 5.19 31.26
N ALA A 205 -24.38 5.20 30.04
CA ALA A 205 -25.17 6.31 29.54
C ALA A 205 -26.45 6.52 30.39
N TYR A 206 -27.10 5.44 30.83
CA TYR A 206 -28.24 5.52 31.76
C TYR A 206 -27.82 6.07 33.13
N ARG A 207 -26.72 5.59 33.71
CA ARG A 207 -26.18 6.09 34.98
C ARG A 207 -25.87 7.58 34.94
N LEU A 208 -25.25 8.05 33.84
CA LEU A 208 -24.96 9.47 33.66
C LEU A 208 -26.25 10.31 33.58
N LYS A 209 -27.26 9.84 32.85
CA LYS A 209 -28.58 10.51 32.79
C LYS A 209 -29.21 10.64 34.17
N VAL A 210 -29.23 9.55 34.95
CA VAL A 210 -29.80 9.55 36.32
C VAL A 210 -29.00 10.50 37.22
N ALA A 211 -27.67 10.48 37.16
CA ALA A 211 -26.83 11.36 37.95
C ALA A 211 -27.12 12.85 37.65
N VAL A 212 -27.24 13.23 36.37
CA VAL A 212 -27.57 14.61 35.96
C VAL A 212 -28.96 15.02 36.46
N ILE A 213 -29.96 14.14 36.38
CA ILE A 213 -31.30 14.40 36.92
C ILE A 213 -31.25 14.59 38.43
N CYS A 214 -30.55 13.72 39.17
CA CYS A 214 -30.40 13.86 40.62
C CYS A 214 -29.73 15.18 41.02
N VAL A 215 -28.61 15.54 40.37
CA VAL A 215 -27.88 16.78 40.66
C VAL A 215 -28.74 18.01 40.36
N SER A 216 -29.44 18.02 39.21
CA SER A 216 -30.31 19.13 38.84
C SER A 216 -31.50 19.31 39.81
N VAL A 217 -32.09 18.21 40.29
CA VAL A 217 -33.15 18.26 41.31
C VAL A 217 -32.62 18.79 42.65
N ILE A 218 -31.46 18.30 43.11
CA ILE A 218 -30.85 18.76 44.38
C ILE A 218 -30.54 20.26 44.33
N LEU A 219 -29.91 20.72 43.24
CA LEU A 219 -29.63 22.15 43.05
C LEU A 219 -30.90 22.98 42.97
N GLY A 220 -31.93 22.50 42.28
CA GLY A 220 -33.23 23.16 42.20
C GLY A 220 -33.90 23.34 43.56
N VAL A 221 -33.90 22.29 44.40
CA VAL A 221 -34.45 22.36 45.76
C VAL A 221 -33.63 23.31 46.64
N PHE A 222 -32.30 23.26 46.56
CA PHE A 222 -31.43 24.17 47.31
C PHE A 222 -31.68 25.64 46.95
N CYS A 223 -31.77 25.95 45.65
CA CYS A 223 -32.10 27.30 45.17
C CYS A 223 -33.49 27.76 45.66
N LEU A 224 -34.50 26.88 45.64
CA LEU A 224 -35.83 27.19 46.14
C LEU A 224 -35.82 27.50 47.65
N VAL A 225 -35.08 26.72 48.44
CA VAL A 225 -34.92 26.97 49.88
C VAL A 225 -34.24 28.31 50.14
N LEU A 226 -33.17 28.64 49.42
CA LEU A 226 -32.49 29.93 49.54
C LEU A 226 -33.42 31.09 49.20
N LEU A 227 -34.22 30.97 48.13
CA LEU A 227 -35.22 31.98 47.76
C LEU A 227 -36.26 32.19 48.87
N ILE A 228 -36.76 31.11 49.46
CA ILE A 228 -37.72 31.19 50.58
C ILE A 228 -37.07 31.90 51.78
N ILE A 229 -35.81 31.57 52.12
CA ILE A 229 -35.07 32.24 53.20
C ILE A 229 -34.94 33.74 52.93
N LEU A 230 -34.56 34.12 51.71
CA LEU A 230 -34.45 35.54 51.32
C LEU A 230 -35.79 36.26 51.40
N ILE A 231 -36.88 35.64 50.93
CA ILE A 231 -38.24 36.20 51.07
C ILE A 231 -38.59 36.42 52.54
N VAL A 232 -38.31 35.44 53.41
CA VAL A 232 -38.57 35.56 54.85
C VAL A 232 -37.74 36.70 55.46
N ILE A 233 -36.46 36.84 55.10
CA ILE A 233 -35.60 37.95 55.56
C ILE A 233 -36.17 39.29 55.09
N CYS A 234 -36.50 39.43 53.81
CA CYS A 234 -37.10 40.66 53.25
C CYS A 234 -38.40 41.03 53.96
N VAL A 235 -39.30 40.05 54.18
CA VAL A 235 -40.55 40.27 54.92
C VAL A 235 -40.28 40.71 56.36
N ARG A 236 -39.30 40.08 57.04
CA ARG A 236 -38.91 40.47 58.41
C ARG A 236 -38.36 41.89 58.45
N GLN A 237 -37.44 42.26 57.55
CA GLN A 237 -36.90 43.62 57.46
C GLN A 237 -38.00 44.64 57.18
N HIS A 238 -38.91 44.35 56.24
CA HIS A 238 -40.02 45.24 55.91
C HIS A 238 -41.01 45.42 57.08
N ARG A 239 -41.19 44.39 57.93
CA ARG A 239 -41.97 44.52 59.17
C ARG A 239 -41.25 45.43 60.17
N GLN A 240 -39.95 45.24 60.41
CA GLN A 240 -39.20 46.08 61.35
C GLN A 240 -39.25 47.58 60.99
N VAL A 241 -39.18 47.91 59.69
CA VAL A 241 -39.31 49.31 59.22
C VAL A 241 -40.72 49.89 59.46
N LYS A 242 -41.79 49.08 59.35
CA LYS A 242 -43.18 49.54 59.57
C LYS A 242 -43.54 49.76 61.05
N TYR A 243 -42.79 49.16 61.99
CA TYR A 243 -43.06 49.23 63.44
C TYR A 243 -41.94 49.93 64.23
N ALA A 244 -41.02 50.62 63.53
CA ALA A 244 -40.04 51.46 64.19
C ALA A 244 -40.74 52.73 64.74
N PRO A 245 -40.57 53.05 66.04
CA PRO A 245 -41.19 54.22 66.67
C PRO A 245 -40.63 55.56 66.17
#